data_AF-O61697-F1
#
_entry.id   AF-O61697-F1
#
_cell.length_a   1.000
_cell.length_b   1.000
_cell.length_c   1.000
_cell.angle_alpha   90.00
_cell.angle_beta   90.00
_cell.angle_gamma   90.00
#
_symmetry.space_group_name_H-M   'P 1'
#
loop_
_entity.id
_entity.type
_entity.pdbx_description
1 polymer ?
#
loop_
_entity_poly.entity_id
_entity_poly.type
_entity_poly.pdbx_seq_one_letter_code
_entity_poly.pdbx_strand_id
1 'polypeptide(L)'
;DNETQSLEAIIENNLSGRDLDEFNRIYYGRKNHLEVKLKDSSLAAAKEADFEVAAYAFPAKKEQTRPPRIVKVGVIQHSIGAPTDRPVNEQKKAIFDKVKKIIDVAGQEGVNIICFQELWNMPFAFCTREKQPWCEFAESAEEGPTTRFLRELAMKYSMVIVSSILDVMRNMLISCGTTAVVISG
;
A
#
# COMPACT_ATOMS: atom_id res chain seq x y z
N ASP A 1 4.70 15.09 -22.44
CA ASP A 1 3.39 14.80 -21.84
C ASP A 1 2.46 14.03 -22.77
N ASN A 2 2.95 12.95 -23.38
CA ASN A 2 2.17 12.03 -24.22
C ASN A 2 2.47 10.57 -23.82
N GLU A 3 2.84 10.37 -22.56
CA GLU A 3 3.13 9.05 -22.03
C GLU A 3 1.84 8.33 -21.67
N THR A 4 1.78 7.05 -22.00
CA THR A 4 0.63 6.19 -21.73
C THR A 4 0.46 5.95 -20.24
N GLN A 5 -0.78 6.11 -19.74
CA GLN A 5 -1.11 6.04 -18.31
C GLN A 5 -0.87 4.64 -17.70
N SER A 6 -1.28 3.58 -18.39
CA SER A 6 -1.06 2.19 -17.95
C SER A 6 -1.03 1.23 -19.15
N LEU A 7 -0.45 0.05 -18.95
CA LEU A 7 -0.46 -1.00 -19.97
C LEU A 7 -1.91 -1.47 -20.22
N GLU A 8 -2.69 -1.60 -19.16
CA GLU A 8 -4.08 -2.02 -19.17
C GLU A 8 -4.91 -1.10 -20.05
N ALA A 9 -4.76 0.23 -19.90
CA ALA A 9 -5.47 1.19 -20.74
C ALA A 9 -5.11 1.04 -22.23
N ILE A 10 -3.87 0.71 -22.57
CA ILE A 10 -3.48 0.47 -23.96
C ILE A 10 -4.20 -0.78 -24.48
N ILE A 11 -4.16 -1.88 -23.71
CA ILE A 11 -4.75 -3.15 -24.11
C ILE A 11 -6.26 -3.02 -24.28
N GLU A 12 -6.97 -2.44 -23.32
CA GLU A 12 -8.43 -2.29 -23.34
C GLU A 12 -8.92 -1.37 -24.46
N ASN A 13 -8.13 -0.34 -24.82
CA ASN A 13 -8.48 0.56 -25.92
C ASN A 13 -8.23 -0.03 -27.31
N ASN A 14 -7.35 -1.04 -27.43
CA ASN A 14 -6.91 -1.57 -28.73
C ASN A 14 -7.35 -3.01 -29.01
N LEU A 15 -7.63 -3.81 -27.98
CA LEU A 15 -8.07 -5.19 -28.10
C LEU A 15 -9.50 -5.35 -27.63
N SER A 16 -10.28 -6.20 -28.29
CA SER A 16 -11.65 -6.53 -27.88
C SER A 16 -12.02 -7.96 -28.27
N GLY A 17 -13.10 -8.48 -27.67
CA GLY A 17 -13.61 -9.81 -27.96
C GLY A 17 -12.57 -10.91 -27.77
N ARG A 18 -12.39 -11.74 -28.80
CA ARG A 18 -11.51 -12.92 -28.75
C ARG A 18 -10.05 -12.58 -28.48
N ASP A 19 -9.54 -11.50 -29.05
CA ASP A 19 -8.11 -11.16 -28.96
C ASP A 19 -7.76 -10.66 -27.57
N LEU A 20 -8.66 -9.89 -26.93
CA LEU A 20 -8.53 -9.49 -25.54
C LEU A 20 -8.60 -10.72 -24.60
N ASP A 21 -9.54 -11.63 -24.85
CA ASP A 21 -9.66 -12.88 -24.08
C ASP A 21 -8.38 -13.74 -24.15
N GLU A 22 -7.80 -13.89 -25.35
CA GLU A 22 -6.58 -14.68 -25.55
C GLU A 22 -5.35 -13.97 -24.98
N PHE A 23 -5.23 -12.65 -25.14
CA PHE A 23 -4.20 -11.86 -24.49
C PHE A 23 -4.27 -12.05 -22.97
N ASN A 24 -5.45 -11.88 -22.38
CA ASN A 24 -5.64 -12.04 -20.94
C ASN A 24 -5.32 -13.47 -20.48
N ARG A 25 -5.77 -14.49 -21.22
CA ARG A 25 -5.49 -15.91 -20.92
C ARG A 25 -3.99 -16.20 -20.93
N ILE A 26 -3.24 -15.63 -21.87
CA ILE A 26 -1.79 -15.87 -22.03
C ILE A 26 -0.99 -15.06 -21.00
N TYR A 27 -1.27 -13.75 -20.90
CA TYR A 27 -0.48 -12.82 -20.09
C TYR A 27 -0.83 -12.89 -18.60
N TYR A 28 -2.13 -12.87 -18.26
CA TYR A 28 -2.61 -12.90 -16.87
C TYR A 28 -3.04 -14.29 -16.38
N GLY A 29 -3.02 -15.29 -17.26
CA GLY A 29 -3.44 -16.67 -16.93
C GLY A 29 -4.95 -16.88 -16.84
N ARG A 30 -5.77 -15.90 -17.24
CA ARG A 30 -7.25 -15.94 -17.16
C ARG A 30 -7.88 -14.94 -18.12
N LYS A 31 -9.10 -15.20 -18.60
CA LYS A 31 -9.77 -14.35 -19.59
C LYS A 31 -10.32 -13.03 -19.02
N ASN A 32 -10.79 -13.05 -17.77
CA ASN A 32 -11.34 -11.88 -17.09
C ASN A 32 -10.55 -11.56 -15.81
N HIS A 33 -10.55 -10.30 -15.38
CA HIS A 33 -9.80 -9.86 -14.19
C HIS A 33 -10.53 -10.12 -12.87
N LEU A 34 -11.81 -10.53 -12.92
CA LEU A 34 -12.66 -10.78 -11.75
C LEU A 34 -12.74 -9.56 -10.83
N GLU A 35 -13.05 -8.40 -11.39
CA GLU A 35 -13.24 -7.16 -10.64
C GLU A 35 -14.32 -7.29 -9.56
N VAL A 36 -14.04 -6.67 -8.41
CA VAL A 36 -14.92 -6.61 -7.26
C VAL A 36 -15.47 -5.20 -7.17
N LYS A 37 -16.81 -5.09 -7.12
CA LYS A 37 -17.48 -3.81 -6.95
C LYS A 37 -17.11 -3.20 -5.60
N LEU A 38 -16.51 -2.01 -5.63
CA LEU A 38 -16.24 -1.16 -4.47
C LEU A 38 -17.48 -0.34 -4.09
N LYS A 39 -17.53 0.17 -2.86
CA LYS A 39 -18.60 1.07 -2.42
C LYS A 39 -18.46 2.43 -3.09
N ASP A 40 -19.58 3.06 -3.44
CA ASP A 40 -19.58 4.39 -4.07
C ASP A 40 -18.91 5.44 -3.17
N SER A 41 -19.04 5.31 -1.85
CA SER A 41 -18.35 6.17 -0.87
C SER A 41 -16.83 6.05 -0.95
N SER A 42 -16.31 4.84 -1.18
CA SER A 42 -14.88 4.57 -1.30
C SER A 42 -14.32 5.14 -2.59
N LEU A 43 -15.07 5.03 -3.69
CA LEU A 43 -14.71 5.64 -4.97
C LEU A 43 -14.70 7.17 -4.88
N ALA A 44 -15.70 7.76 -4.22
CA ALA A 44 -15.76 9.20 -4.00
C ALA A 44 -14.59 9.70 -3.13
N ALA A 45 -14.29 9.00 -2.03
CA ALA A 45 -13.19 9.33 -1.15
C ALA A 45 -11.82 9.18 -1.84
N ALA A 46 -11.64 8.15 -2.66
CA ALA A 46 -10.42 7.95 -3.44
C ALA A 46 -10.21 9.08 -4.46
N LYS A 47 -11.29 9.50 -5.14
CA LYS A 47 -11.27 10.63 -6.07
C LYS A 47 -10.97 11.96 -5.37
N GLU A 48 -11.57 12.21 -4.20
CA GLU A 48 -11.31 13.43 -3.42
C GLU A 48 -9.86 13.49 -2.90
N ALA A 49 -9.33 12.34 -2.50
CA ALA A 49 -7.97 12.21 -1.98
C ALA A 49 -6.90 11.99 -3.07
N ASP A 50 -7.29 11.99 -4.35
CA ASP A 50 -6.44 11.85 -5.52
C ASP A 50 -5.58 10.57 -5.52
N PHE A 51 -6.24 9.41 -5.42
CA PHE A 51 -5.59 8.11 -5.61
C PHE A 51 -6.49 7.10 -6.36
N GLU A 52 -5.85 6.17 -7.05
CA GLU A 52 -6.54 5.08 -7.75
C GLU A 52 -6.90 3.95 -6.79
N VAL A 53 -8.09 3.36 -6.97
CA VAL A 53 -8.55 2.22 -6.19
C VAL A 53 -9.18 1.18 -7.11
N ALA A 54 -8.72 -0.06 -6.99
CA ALA A 54 -9.23 -1.20 -7.75
C ALA A 54 -9.27 -2.43 -6.84
N ALA A 55 -10.18 -3.37 -7.12
CA ALA A 55 -10.32 -4.60 -6.37
C ALA A 55 -10.61 -5.77 -7.29
N TYR A 56 -9.97 -6.91 -7.02
CA TYR A 56 -10.05 -8.13 -7.84
C TYR A 56 -10.18 -9.36 -6.95
N ALA A 57 -10.86 -10.39 -7.46
CA ALA A 57 -11.09 -11.64 -6.75
C ALA A 57 -10.19 -12.78 -7.27
N PHE A 58 -9.81 -13.65 -6.34
CA PHE A 58 -9.09 -14.89 -6.61
C PHE A 58 -9.88 -16.06 -6.00
N PRO A 59 -10.90 -16.59 -6.71
CA PRO A 59 -11.73 -17.66 -6.19
C PRO A 59 -10.99 -19.00 -6.18
N ALA A 60 -11.33 -19.85 -5.23
CA ALA A 60 -10.89 -21.24 -5.17
C ALA A 60 -12.06 -22.19 -5.39
N LYS A 61 -11.78 -23.45 -5.75
CA LYS A 61 -12.81 -24.49 -5.83
C LYS A 61 -13.39 -24.74 -4.44
N LYS A 62 -14.71 -24.98 -4.37
CA LYS A 62 -15.37 -25.32 -3.12
C LYS A 62 -14.88 -26.68 -2.63
N GLU A 63 -14.42 -26.73 -1.39
CA GLU A 63 -14.06 -27.96 -0.71
C GLU A 63 -15.28 -28.54 0.03
N GLN A 64 -15.29 -29.86 0.21
CA GLN A 64 -16.37 -30.56 0.94
C GLN A 64 -16.15 -30.55 2.46
N THR A 65 -14.90 -30.52 2.90
CA THR A 65 -14.51 -30.70 4.31
C THR A 65 -14.14 -29.40 5.00
N ARG A 66 -13.91 -28.31 4.25
CA ARG A 66 -13.44 -27.03 4.79
C ARG A 66 -14.28 -25.88 4.25
N PRO A 67 -14.69 -24.93 5.11
CA PRO A 67 -15.33 -23.71 4.65
C PRO A 67 -14.30 -22.79 3.94
N PRO A 68 -14.74 -21.91 3.03
CA PRO A 68 -13.89 -20.91 2.42
C PRO A 68 -13.28 -19.97 3.48
N ARG A 69 -11.98 -19.73 3.40
CA ARG A 69 -11.29 -18.71 4.19
C ARG A 69 -11.03 -17.49 3.31
N ILE A 70 -12.05 -16.65 3.17
CA ILE A 70 -11.98 -15.43 2.35
C ILE A 70 -11.23 -14.35 3.15
N VAL A 71 -10.21 -13.75 2.52
CA VAL A 71 -9.43 -12.66 3.09
C VAL A 71 -9.32 -11.55 2.04
N LYS A 72 -9.56 -10.31 2.44
CA LYS A 72 -9.29 -9.12 1.62
C LYS A 72 -7.93 -8.54 2.00
N VAL A 73 -7.05 -8.39 1.01
CA VAL A 73 -5.72 -7.81 1.18
C VAL A 73 -5.67 -6.49 0.40
N GLY A 74 -5.16 -5.44 1.02
CA GLY A 74 -4.88 -4.15 0.40
C GLY A 74 -3.37 -3.98 0.20
N VAL A 75 -2.97 -3.54 -0.98
CA VAL A 75 -1.59 -3.17 -1.28
C VAL A 75 -1.59 -1.68 -1.56
N ILE A 76 -0.77 -0.93 -0.82
CA ILE A 76 -0.72 0.53 -0.91
C ILE A 76 0.62 0.96 -1.50
N GLN A 77 0.53 1.70 -2.61
CA GLN A 77 1.63 2.42 -3.23
C GLN A 77 1.33 3.91 -3.20
N HIS A 78 2.32 4.74 -2.89
CA HIS A 78 2.15 6.19 -2.88
C HIS A 78 3.48 6.92 -3.13
N SER A 79 3.35 8.18 -3.55
CA SER A 79 4.45 9.14 -3.60
C SER A 79 4.64 9.84 -2.25
N ILE A 80 5.79 10.50 -2.07
CA ILE A 80 6.05 11.35 -0.90
C ILE A 80 5.01 12.47 -0.78
N GLY A 81 4.81 12.98 0.44
CA GLY A 81 3.79 13.99 0.75
C GLY A 81 4.25 15.44 0.64
N ALA A 82 5.55 15.70 0.69
CA ALA A 82 6.14 17.03 0.64
C ALA A 82 7.53 16.98 -0.04
N PRO A 83 8.06 18.13 -0.52
CA PRO A 83 9.41 18.21 -1.06
C PRO A 83 10.49 17.77 -0.06
N THR A 84 11.59 17.25 -0.59
CA THR A 84 12.68 16.64 0.21
C THR A 84 13.59 17.65 0.91
N ASP A 85 13.45 18.95 0.61
CA ASP A 85 14.14 20.07 1.25
C ASP A 85 13.43 20.61 2.50
N ARG A 86 12.24 20.07 2.81
CA ARG A 86 11.47 20.41 4.01
C ARG A 86 12.00 19.69 5.26
N PRO A 87 11.72 20.18 6.48
CA PRO A 87 12.06 19.46 7.70
C PRO A 87 11.51 18.03 7.70
N VAL A 88 12.27 17.07 8.22
CA VAL A 88 11.93 15.63 8.24
C VAL A 88 10.55 15.37 8.86
N ASN A 89 10.22 16.09 9.95
CA ASN A 89 8.91 15.98 10.60
C ASN A 89 7.75 16.44 9.71
N GLU A 90 7.95 17.48 8.88
CA GLU A 90 6.93 17.95 7.94
C GLU A 90 6.73 16.93 6.81
N GLN A 91 7.82 16.37 6.27
CA GLN A 91 7.75 15.34 5.25
C GLN A 91 7.00 14.10 5.76
N LYS A 92 7.36 13.61 6.95
CA LYS A 92 6.74 12.44 7.59
C LYS A 92 5.26 12.67 7.87
N LYS A 93 4.91 13.85 8.40
CA LYS A 93 3.51 14.24 8.63
C LYS A 93 2.70 14.25 7.33
N ALA A 94 3.26 14.82 6.26
CA ALA A 94 2.57 14.87 4.96
C ALA A 94 2.33 13.47 4.38
N ILE A 95 3.27 12.54 4.57
CA ILE A 95 3.09 11.12 4.21
C ILE A 95 1.97 10.49 5.06
N PHE A 96 1.97 10.69 6.37
CA PHE A 96 0.94 10.15 7.25
C PHE A 96 -0.46 10.68 6.92
N ASP A 97 -0.60 11.98 6.69
CA ASP A 97 -1.87 12.60 6.32
C ASP A 97 -2.42 12.05 4.99
N LYS A 98 -1.54 11.78 4.02
CA LYS A 98 -1.89 11.14 2.74
C LYS A 98 -2.32 9.70 2.95
N VAL A 99 -1.46 8.89 3.58
CA VAL A 99 -1.67 7.45 3.75
C VAL A 99 -2.85 7.13 4.65
N LYS A 100 -3.14 7.96 5.66
CA LYS A 100 -4.32 7.81 6.52
C LYS A 100 -5.61 7.74 5.70
N LYS A 101 -5.76 8.60 4.68
CA LYS A 101 -6.94 8.61 3.80
C LYS A 101 -7.07 7.29 3.03
N ILE A 102 -5.95 6.74 2.58
CA ILE A 102 -5.92 5.45 1.86
C ILE A 102 -6.29 4.30 2.81
N ILE A 103 -5.73 4.26 4.01
CA ILE A 103 -6.08 3.24 5.03
C ILE A 103 -7.56 3.36 5.40
N ASP A 104 -8.09 4.58 5.57
CA ASP A 104 -9.49 4.78 5.94
C ASP A 104 -10.43 4.19 4.86
N VAL A 105 -10.11 4.35 3.57
CA VAL A 105 -10.86 3.73 2.46
C VAL A 105 -10.73 2.20 2.47
N ALA A 106 -9.52 1.66 2.64
CA ALA A 106 -9.30 0.22 2.74
C ALA A 106 -10.05 -0.41 3.93
N GLY A 107 -10.05 0.27 5.08
CA GLY A 107 -10.80 -0.14 6.26
C GLY A 107 -12.31 -0.11 6.04
N GLN A 108 -12.83 0.91 5.34
CA GLN A 108 -14.24 0.96 4.94
C GLN A 108 -14.64 -0.17 3.99
N GLU A 109 -13.73 -0.64 3.13
CA GLU A 109 -13.93 -1.81 2.26
C GLU A 109 -13.82 -3.16 2.98
N GLY A 110 -13.49 -3.15 4.27
CA GLY A 110 -13.33 -4.35 5.08
C GLY A 110 -12.08 -5.15 4.73
N VAL A 111 -11.00 -4.47 4.34
CA VAL A 111 -9.68 -5.08 4.14
C VAL A 111 -9.19 -5.64 5.47
N ASN A 112 -8.73 -6.90 5.45
CA ASN A 112 -8.24 -7.59 6.65
C ASN A 112 -6.74 -7.39 6.86
N ILE A 113 -5.97 -7.23 5.78
CA ILE A 113 -4.52 -7.09 5.81
C ILE A 113 -4.11 -5.98 4.83
N ILE A 114 -3.32 -5.01 5.28
CA ILE A 114 -2.71 -3.99 4.42
C ILE A 114 -1.19 -4.17 4.43
N CYS A 115 -0.56 -3.96 3.27
CA CYS A 115 0.89 -3.89 3.13
C CYS A 115 1.31 -2.61 2.41
N PHE A 116 2.36 -1.97 2.92
CA PHE A 116 3.00 -0.81 2.29
C PHE A 116 4.19 -1.20 1.43
N GLN A 117 4.56 -0.29 0.52
CA GLN A 117 5.87 -0.33 -0.15
C GLN A 117 7.04 -0.21 0.84
N GLU A 118 8.24 -0.56 0.39
CA GLU A 118 9.46 -0.43 1.19
C GLU A 118 9.70 1.01 1.64
N LEU A 119 10.07 1.19 2.91
CA LEU A 119 10.41 2.49 3.52
C LEU A 119 9.39 3.59 3.21
N TRP A 120 8.12 3.24 3.26
CA TRP A 120 7.02 4.09 2.81
C TRP A 120 6.95 5.44 3.53
N ASN A 121 7.46 5.53 4.75
CA ASN A 121 7.41 6.73 5.58
C ASN A 121 8.55 7.74 5.34
N MET A 122 9.36 7.55 4.29
CA MET A 122 10.47 8.44 3.94
C MET A 122 10.69 8.53 2.42
N PRO A 123 11.36 9.58 1.91
CA PRO A 123 11.91 9.57 0.56
C PRO A 123 12.97 8.47 0.42
N PHE A 124 13.06 7.87 -0.77
CA PHE A 124 14.10 6.88 -1.05
C PHE A 124 15.46 7.57 -1.28
N ALA A 125 16.11 7.97 -0.18
CA ALA A 125 17.27 8.84 -0.20
C ALA A 125 18.63 8.11 -0.28
N PHE A 126 18.65 6.78 -0.30
CA PHE A 126 19.90 6.00 -0.33
C PHE A 126 20.79 6.29 -1.56
N CYS A 127 20.20 6.78 -2.65
CA CYS A 127 20.94 7.21 -3.84
C CYS A 127 21.91 8.37 -3.56
N THR A 128 21.65 9.21 -2.54
CA THR A 128 22.50 10.35 -2.17
C THR A 128 23.79 9.92 -1.46
N ARG A 129 23.79 8.73 -0.83
CA ARG A 129 24.84 8.26 0.09
C ARG A 129 25.08 9.18 1.29
N GLU A 130 24.22 10.18 1.51
CA GLU A 130 24.29 11.09 2.64
C GLU A 130 23.65 10.45 3.87
N LYS A 131 24.20 10.73 5.05
CA LYS A 131 23.62 10.28 6.31
C LYS A 131 22.60 11.27 6.87
N GLN A 132 22.88 12.57 6.73
CA GLN A 132 22.03 13.64 7.23
C GLN A 132 21.30 14.31 6.07
N PRO A 133 20.01 14.66 6.19
CA PRO A 133 19.13 14.44 7.35
C PRO A 133 18.46 13.05 7.37
N TRP A 134 18.80 12.16 6.43
CA TRP A 134 18.04 10.93 6.17
C TRP A 134 17.98 9.92 7.33
N CYS A 135 19.04 9.83 8.15
CA CYS A 135 19.05 8.99 9.34
C CYS A 135 18.04 9.46 10.41
N GLU A 136 17.55 10.71 10.35
CA GLU A 136 16.50 11.19 11.27
C GLU A 136 15.13 10.54 11.02
N PHE A 137 14.92 9.90 9.85
CA PHE A 137 13.72 9.09 9.60
C PHE A 137 13.72 7.78 10.37
N ALA A 138 14.89 7.31 10.82
CA ALA A 138 15.01 6.07 11.54
C ALA A 138 14.29 6.17 12.90
N GLU A 139 13.47 5.18 13.22
CA GLU A 139 12.70 5.13 14.46
C GLU A 139 12.71 3.73 15.07
N SER A 140 12.15 3.56 16.27
CA SER A 140 12.01 2.22 16.84
C SER A 140 10.89 1.44 16.15
N ALA A 141 11.16 0.20 15.74
CA ALA A 141 10.16 -0.70 15.18
C ALA A 141 8.93 -0.90 16.09
N GLU A 142 9.14 -1.00 17.41
CA GLU A 142 8.08 -1.33 18.38
C GLU A 142 7.34 -0.07 18.87
N GLU A 143 8.08 0.99 19.17
CA GLU A 143 7.58 2.17 19.89
C GLU A 143 7.71 3.48 19.11
N GLY A 144 8.13 3.41 17.85
CA GLY A 144 8.27 4.57 16.99
C GLY A 144 6.93 5.23 16.63
N PRO A 145 6.95 6.52 16.27
CA PRO A 145 5.74 7.25 15.90
C PRO A 145 4.96 6.60 14.76
N THR A 146 5.62 5.99 13.76
CA THR A 146 4.91 5.28 12.67
C THR A 146 4.14 4.07 13.19
N THR A 147 4.76 3.24 14.03
CA THR A 147 4.10 2.05 14.61
C THR A 147 2.92 2.43 15.48
N ARG A 148 3.03 3.51 16.28
CA ARG A 148 1.92 4.01 17.11
C ARG A 148 0.76 4.52 16.25
N PHE A 149 1.06 5.34 15.24
CA PHE A 149 0.08 5.82 14.26
C PHE A 149 -0.68 4.67 13.59
N LEU A 150 0.05 3.64 13.14
CA LEU A 150 -0.56 2.48 12.50
C LEU A 150 -1.33 1.59 13.48
N ARG A 151 -0.90 1.47 14.73
CA ARG A 151 -1.60 0.71 15.78
C ARG A 151 -3.01 1.24 16.01
N GLU A 152 -3.18 2.57 16.06
CA GLU A 152 -4.49 3.20 16.20
C GLU A 152 -5.43 2.84 15.03
N LEU A 153 -4.91 2.86 13.80
CA LEU A 153 -5.68 2.53 12.60
C LEU A 153 -5.97 1.02 12.48
N ALA A 154 -5.01 0.17 12.85
CA ALA A 154 -5.16 -1.27 12.90
C ALA A 154 -6.31 -1.66 13.84
N MET A 155 -6.33 -1.11 15.06
CA MET A 155 -7.40 -1.33 16.04
C MET A 155 -8.74 -0.78 15.56
N LYS A 156 -8.77 0.45 15.01
CA LYS A 156 -9.98 1.10 14.51
C LYS A 156 -10.73 0.24 13.48
N TYR A 157 -9.99 -0.46 12.62
CA TYR A 157 -10.54 -1.25 11.52
C TYR A 157 -10.44 -2.76 11.70
N SER A 158 -9.94 -3.23 12.85
CA SER A 158 -9.68 -4.64 13.13
C SER A 158 -8.91 -5.34 12.00
N MET A 159 -7.81 -4.71 11.57
CA MET A 159 -6.98 -5.19 10.46
C MET A 159 -5.53 -5.41 10.88
N VAL A 160 -4.80 -6.22 10.10
CA VAL A 160 -3.35 -6.39 10.22
C VAL A 160 -2.66 -5.40 9.28
N ILE A 161 -1.62 -4.72 9.73
CA ILE A 161 -0.84 -3.80 8.91
C ILE A 161 0.62 -4.25 8.87
N VAL A 162 1.17 -4.38 7.66
CA VAL A 162 2.59 -4.68 7.40
C VAL A 162 3.29 -3.40 6.96
N SER A 163 4.26 -2.94 7.76
CA SER A 163 4.92 -1.65 7.60
C SER A 163 6.43 -1.81 7.49
N SER A 164 6.99 -1.49 6.33
CA SER A 164 8.44 -1.42 6.12
C SER A 164 8.99 -0.03 6.48
N ILE A 165 9.88 0.05 7.46
CA ILE A 165 10.47 1.30 7.98
C ILE A 165 11.98 1.14 8.24
N LEU A 166 12.67 2.27 8.39
CA LEU A 166 14.05 2.31 8.83
C LEU A 166 14.08 2.21 10.37
N ASP A 167 14.59 1.11 10.90
CA ASP A 167 14.62 0.83 12.35
C ASP A 167 15.97 1.21 12.98
N VAL A 168 15.93 1.81 14.17
CA VAL A 168 17.12 2.06 15.01
C VAL A 168 17.31 0.90 15.98
N MET A 169 18.32 0.07 15.71
CA MET A 169 18.64 -1.09 16.53
C MET A 169 19.44 -0.67 17.78
N ARG A 170 18.77 -0.52 18.93
CA ARG A 170 19.36 -0.02 20.18
C ARG A 170 20.46 -0.93 20.78
N ASN A 171 20.47 -2.22 20.44
CA ASN A 171 21.33 -3.21 21.09
C ASN A 171 22.69 -3.41 20.39
N MET A 172 22.95 -2.74 19.27
CA MET A 172 24.19 -2.88 18.49
C MET A 172 24.62 -1.48 18.03
N LEU A 173 25.60 -0.87 18.71
CA LEU A 173 26.40 0.29 18.25
C LEU A 173 25.70 1.18 17.18
N ILE A 174 24.60 1.86 17.56
CA ILE A 174 23.78 2.76 16.70
C ILE A 174 23.79 2.33 15.21
N SER A 175 23.21 1.17 14.93
CA SER A 175 22.99 0.69 13.56
C SER A 175 21.54 0.94 13.14
N CYS A 176 21.33 1.37 11.89
CA CYS A 176 20.00 1.48 11.29
C CYS A 176 19.81 0.37 10.24
N GLY A 177 18.62 -0.21 10.14
CA GLY A 177 18.32 -1.25 9.16
C GLY A 177 16.88 -1.21 8.67
N THR A 178 16.65 -1.59 7.42
CA THR A 178 15.29 -1.75 6.88
C THR A 178 14.60 -2.93 7.58
N THR A 179 13.44 -2.68 8.16
CA THR A 179 12.68 -3.65 8.96
C THR A 179 11.22 -3.64 8.57
N ALA A 180 10.61 -4.82 8.43
CA ALA A 180 9.16 -4.97 8.30
C ALA A 180 8.53 -5.27 9.67
N VAL A 181 7.60 -4.41 10.09
CA VAL A 181 6.83 -4.53 11.32
C VAL A 181 5.43 -5.04 10.99
N VAL A 182 4.97 -6.08 11.69
CA VAL A 182 3.61 -6.60 11.57
C VAL A 182 2.81 -6.15 12.79
N ILE A 183 1.74 -5.39 12.55
CA ILE A 183 0.91 -4.78 13.59
C ILE A 183 -0.47 -5.44 13.54
N SER A 184 -0.89 -6.02 14.66
CA SER A 184 -2.27 -6.51 14.83
C SER A 184 -3.15 -5.40 15.39
N GLY A 185 -4.34 -5.26 14.82
CA GLY A 185 -5.47 -4.52 15.40
C GLY A 185 -6.26 -5.32 16.41
#